data_AF-A0A7C7DVL7-F1
#
_entry.id   AF-A0A7C7DVL7-F1
#
_cell.length_a   1.000
_cell.length_b   1.000
_cell.length_c   1.000
_cell.angle_alpha   90.00
_cell.angle_beta   90.00
_cell.angle_gamma   90.00
#
_symmetry.space_group_name_H-M   'P 1'
#
loop_
_entity.id
_entity.type
_entity.pdbx_description
1 polymer ?
#
loop_
_entity_poly.entity_id
_entity_poly.type
_entity_poly.pdbx_seq_one_letter_code
_entity_poly.pdbx_strand_id
1 'polypeptide(L)'
;MLLYFFGILKAADSVIVNNLQRIDKVQEPVRAAGDDIELYVAPADEIEAQYVAGMVANLIESGVEPQEIAVLSRTSFQFPLLDRNFTRLGIPHVVVGYTGLLGRAIVKDILAYLRFAVNPEDVTALERALTAERGNGIGKKTVEKIVRLAGGGPFDRALRAICDGDIEAVPKFRLTPKVRASLEKFLKLINVIKTLPPSDAVSMVVDSVKLKVEL
;
A
#
# COMPACT_ATOMS: atom_id res chain seq x y z
N MET A 1 -32.98 -14.69 -16.09
CA MET A 1 -31.77 -14.82 -16.93
C MET A 1 -30.65 -15.38 -16.05
N LEU A 2 -30.68 -16.68 -15.73
CA LEU A 2 -29.69 -17.30 -14.84
C LEU A 2 -29.74 -18.82 -15.07
N LEU A 3 -28.85 -19.44 -15.87
CA LEU A 3 -28.75 -20.92 -15.99
C LEU A 3 -27.58 -21.43 -16.88
N TYR A 4 -26.29 -21.31 -16.52
CA TYR A 4 -25.20 -21.75 -17.44
C TYR A 4 -23.91 -22.24 -16.70
N PHE A 5 -23.62 -23.56 -16.58
CA PHE A 5 -22.40 -24.03 -15.87
C PHE A 5 -21.73 -25.38 -16.30
N PHE A 6 -22.25 -26.17 -17.26
CA PHE A 6 -21.65 -27.50 -17.58
C PHE A 6 -20.18 -27.44 -18.08
N GLY A 7 -19.84 -26.45 -18.93
CA GLY A 7 -18.50 -26.33 -19.53
C GLY A 7 -17.41 -26.05 -18.49
N ILE A 8 -17.70 -25.16 -17.55
CA ILE A 8 -16.78 -24.78 -16.45
C ILE A 8 -16.50 -25.98 -15.54
N LEU A 9 -17.52 -26.74 -15.16
CA LEU A 9 -17.34 -27.89 -14.29
C LEU A 9 -16.47 -28.96 -14.96
N LYS A 10 -16.71 -29.25 -16.25
CA LYS A 10 -15.92 -30.21 -17.00
C LYS A 10 -14.45 -29.80 -17.14
N ALA A 11 -14.19 -28.51 -17.35
CA ALA A 11 -12.82 -28.00 -17.41
C ALA A 11 -12.12 -28.04 -16.04
N ALA A 12 -12.84 -27.72 -14.96
CA ALA A 12 -12.29 -27.83 -13.61
C ALA A 12 -11.94 -29.30 -13.27
N ASP A 13 -12.81 -30.24 -13.63
CA ASP A 13 -12.58 -31.67 -13.43
C ASP A 13 -11.39 -32.20 -14.25
N SER A 14 -11.23 -31.75 -15.50
CA SER A 14 -10.09 -32.18 -16.33
C SER A 14 -8.75 -31.69 -15.80
N VAL A 15 -8.71 -30.53 -15.15
CA VAL A 15 -7.49 -29.99 -14.52
C VAL A 15 -7.19 -30.71 -13.20
N ILE A 16 -8.19 -30.89 -12.33
CA ILE A 16 -7.99 -31.41 -10.96
C ILE A 16 -7.63 -32.90 -10.91
N VAL A 17 -8.01 -33.70 -11.92
CA VAL A 17 -7.65 -35.13 -12.02
C VAL A 17 -6.14 -35.36 -12.09
N ASN A 18 -5.36 -34.35 -12.49
CA ASN A 18 -3.89 -34.44 -12.55
C ASN A 18 -3.21 -34.35 -11.17
N ASN A 19 -3.94 -34.05 -10.08
CA ASN A 19 -3.38 -33.94 -8.74
C ASN A 19 -3.18 -35.31 -8.07
N LEU A 20 -1.94 -35.63 -7.70
CA LEU A 20 -1.55 -36.95 -7.14
C LEU A 20 -2.14 -37.27 -5.77
N GLN A 21 -2.36 -36.27 -4.92
CA GLN A 21 -2.88 -36.42 -3.54
C GLN A 21 -4.34 -35.97 -3.43
N ARG A 22 -5.13 -36.25 -4.46
CA ARG A 22 -6.55 -35.91 -4.51
C ARG A 22 -7.37 -36.90 -3.67
N ILE A 23 -8.37 -36.40 -2.96
CA ILE A 23 -9.48 -37.21 -2.46
C ILE A 23 -10.47 -37.36 -3.60
N ASP A 24 -10.79 -38.59 -3.98
CA ASP A 24 -11.76 -38.82 -5.05
C ASP A 24 -13.16 -38.38 -4.64
N LYS A 25 -13.68 -37.44 -5.42
CA LYS A 25 -15.03 -36.92 -5.31
C LYS A 25 -15.59 -36.78 -6.72
N VAL A 26 -16.84 -37.17 -6.89
CA VAL A 26 -17.61 -36.95 -8.12
C VAL A 26 -18.39 -35.64 -7.96
N GLN A 27 -18.31 -34.76 -8.96
CA GLN A 27 -19.12 -33.56 -9.04
C GLN A 27 -20.04 -33.68 -10.25
N GLU A 28 -21.35 -33.62 -10.02
CA GLU A 28 -22.34 -33.70 -11.10
C GLU A 28 -22.95 -32.31 -11.35
N PRO A 29 -22.99 -31.85 -12.61
CA PRO A 29 -23.62 -30.58 -12.94
C PRO A 29 -25.13 -30.68 -12.76
N VAL A 30 -25.69 -29.81 -11.92
CA VAL A 30 -27.15 -29.69 -11.71
C VAL A 30 -27.81 -28.67 -12.65
N ARG A 31 -27.03 -28.08 -13.57
CA ARG A 31 -27.47 -27.05 -14.52
C ARG A 31 -27.05 -27.43 -15.94
N ALA A 32 -27.78 -26.92 -16.93
CA ALA A 32 -27.50 -27.14 -18.34
C ALA A 32 -26.16 -26.55 -18.79
N ALA A 33 -25.74 -26.93 -20.00
CA ALA A 33 -24.53 -26.39 -20.61
C ALA A 33 -24.62 -24.90 -20.84
N GLY A 34 -23.57 -24.22 -20.37
CA GLY A 34 -23.36 -22.79 -20.59
C GLY A 34 -22.51 -22.55 -21.82
N ASP A 35 -22.10 -21.29 -21.98
CA ASP A 35 -21.18 -20.88 -23.02
C ASP A 35 -19.82 -21.59 -22.89
N ASP A 36 -19.13 -21.69 -24.02
CA ASP A 36 -17.79 -22.28 -24.08
C ASP A 36 -16.79 -21.40 -23.32
N ILE A 37 -15.76 -22.05 -22.76
CA ILE A 37 -14.64 -21.33 -22.16
C ILE A 37 -13.75 -20.80 -23.28
N GLU A 38 -13.58 -19.48 -23.31
CA GLU A 38 -12.67 -18.82 -24.25
C GLU A 38 -11.26 -18.72 -23.67
N LEU A 39 -10.25 -18.94 -24.54
CA LEU A 39 -8.84 -18.73 -24.22
C LEU A 39 -8.27 -17.66 -25.16
N TYR A 40 -7.79 -16.57 -24.57
CA TYR A 40 -7.06 -15.54 -25.28
C TYR A 40 -5.60 -15.54 -24.85
N VAL A 41 -4.68 -15.61 -25.83
CA VAL A 41 -3.23 -15.52 -25.58
C VAL A 41 -2.75 -14.16 -26.04
N ALA A 42 -2.47 -13.28 -25.09
CA ALA A 42 -1.94 -11.96 -25.38
C ALA A 42 -0.42 -12.01 -25.62
N PRO A 43 0.13 -11.18 -26.53
CA PRO A 43 1.57 -11.07 -26.75
C PRO A 43 2.30 -10.27 -25.66
N ALA A 44 1.57 -9.53 -24.82
CA ALA A 44 2.11 -8.73 -23.73
C ALA A 44 1.04 -8.45 -22.67
N ASP A 45 1.46 -8.23 -21.42
CA ASP A 45 0.60 -7.93 -20.26
C ASP A 45 -0.33 -6.73 -20.51
N GLU A 46 0.15 -5.71 -21.23
CA GLU A 46 -0.66 -4.54 -21.58
C GLU A 46 -1.83 -4.91 -22.50
N ILE A 47 -1.56 -5.77 -23.49
CA ILE A 47 -2.57 -6.23 -24.45
C ILE A 47 -3.57 -7.14 -23.76
N GLU A 48 -3.12 -8.00 -22.85
CA GLU A 48 -3.99 -8.81 -21.99
C GLU A 48 -4.93 -7.92 -21.18
N ALA A 49 -4.41 -6.91 -20.48
CA ALA A 49 -5.21 -6.01 -19.65
C ALA A 49 -6.22 -5.20 -20.48
N GLN A 50 -5.85 -4.76 -21.68
CA GLN A 50 -6.76 -4.07 -22.61
C GLN A 50 -7.88 -4.99 -23.09
N TYR A 51 -7.54 -6.24 -23.45
CA TYR A 51 -8.51 -7.24 -23.87
C TYR A 51 -9.51 -7.53 -22.75
N VAL A 52 -9.03 -7.80 -21.53
CA VAL A 52 -9.89 -8.05 -20.36
C VAL A 52 -10.79 -6.85 -20.07
N ALA A 53 -10.25 -5.63 -20.09
CA ALA A 53 -11.04 -4.42 -19.88
C ALA A 53 -12.12 -4.21 -20.94
N GLY A 54 -11.82 -4.49 -22.21
CA GLY A 54 -12.81 -4.46 -23.29
C GLY A 54 -13.90 -5.51 -23.11
N MET A 55 -13.54 -6.74 -22.72
CA MET A 55 -14.52 -7.80 -22.43
C MET A 55 -15.46 -7.42 -21.29
N VAL A 56 -14.93 -6.87 -20.19
CA VAL A 56 -15.76 -6.41 -19.07
C VAL A 56 -16.67 -5.25 -19.48
N ALA A 57 -16.17 -4.29 -20.26
CA ALA A 57 -17.00 -3.21 -20.79
C ALA A 57 -18.18 -3.75 -21.61
N ASN A 58 -17.91 -4.68 -22.54
CA ASN A 58 -18.93 -5.29 -23.39
C ASN A 58 -19.99 -6.04 -22.57
N LEU A 59 -19.59 -6.74 -21.50
CA LEU A 59 -20.51 -7.43 -20.59
C LEU A 59 -21.43 -6.45 -19.86
N ILE A 60 -20.87 -5.34 -19.36
CA ILE A 60 -21.63 -4.29 -18.68
C ILE A 60 -22.59 -3.60 -19.66
N GLU A 61 -22.14 -3.29 -20.87
CA GLU A 61 -23.00 -2.73 -21.94
C GLU A 61 -24.13 -3.69 -22.34
N SER A 62 -23.88 -5.00 -22.23
CA SER A 62 -24.89 -6.04 -22.47
C SER A 62 -25.87 -6.24 -21.29
N GLY A 63 -25.70 -5.47 -20.20
CA GLY A 63 -26.60 -5.46 -19.04
C GLY A 63 -26.18 -6.34 -17.87
N VAL A 64 -24.96 -6.87 -17.85
CA VAL A 64 -24.42 -7.59 -16.69
C VAL A 64 -24.03 -6.57 -15.61
N GLU A 65 -24.49 -6.80 -14.38
CA GLU A 65 -24.14 -5.93 -13.26
C GLU A 65 -22.65 -6.05 -12.94
N PRO A 66 -21.91 -4.95 -12.72
CA PRO A 66 -20.47 -5.01 -12.43
C PRO A 66 -20.10 -5.90 -11.23
N GLN A 67 -21.02 -6.05 -10.27
CA GLN A 67 -20.84 -6.89 -9.08
C GLN A 67 -20.87 -8.39 -9.38
N GLU A 68 -21.39 -8.79 -10.54
CA GLU A 68 -21.43 -10.19 -11.00
C GLU A 68 -20.17 -10.58 -11.77
N ILE A 69 -19.25 -9.65 -12.00
CA ILE A 69 -18.02 -9.85 -12.77
C ILE A 69 -16.82 -9.90 -11.81
N ALA A 70 -16.01 -10.95 -11.92
CA ALA A 70 -14.77 -11.07 -11.18
C ALA A 70 -13.58 -11.34 -12.11
N VAL A 71 -12.50 -10.59 -11.91
CA VAL A 71 -11.22 -10.81 -12.62
C VAL A 71 -10.20 -11.33 -11.61
N LEU A 72 -9.73 -12.55 -11.85
CA LEU A 72 -8.79 -13.25 -10.97
C LEU A 72 -7.40 -13.28 -11.59
N SER A 73 -6.40 -12.88 -10.83
CA SER A 73 -4.99 -12.99 -11.22
C SER A 73 -4.22 -13.82 -10.20
N ARG A 74 -3.20 -14.54 -10.68
CA ARG A 74 -2.28 -15.27 -9.82
C ARG A 74 -1.34 -14.34 -9.05
N THR A 75 -1.04 -13.15 -9.57
CA THR A 75 -0.02 -12.25 -8.98
C THR A 75 -0.52 -10.82 -8.87
N SER A 76 -0.20 -10.15 -7.77
CA SER A 76 -0.63 -8.76 -7.53
C SER A 76 0.03 -7.73 -8.46
N PHE A 77 1.04 -8.13 -9.25
CA PHE A 77 1.72 -7.28 -10.22
C PHE A 77 0.83 -6.91 -11.42
N GLN A 78 -0.16 -7.74 -11.77
CA GLN A 78 -1.07 -7.46 -12.88
C GLN A 78 -2.17 -6.45 -12.51
N PHE A 79 -2.45 -6.25 -11.22
CA PHE A 79 -3.52 -5.37 -10.75
C PHE A 79 -3.38 -3.91 -11.20
N PRO A 80 -2.21 -3.25 -11.15
CA PRO A 80 -2.08 -1.87 -11.61
C PRO A 80 -2.39 -1.67 -13.10
N LEU A 81 -2.07 -2.65 -13.94
CA LEU A 81 -2.34 -2.59 -15.38
C LEU A 81 -3.84 -2.71 -15.66
N LEU A 82 -4.52 -3.61 -14.96
CA LEU A 82 -5.97 -3.78 -15.00
C LEU A 82 -6.69 -2.54 -14.46
N ASP A 83 -6.30 -2.05 -13.29
CA ASP A 83 -6.84 -0.85 -12.62
C ASP A 83 -6.78 0.38 -13.54
N ARG A 84 -5.62 0.59 -14.20
CA ARG A 84 -5.44 1.68 -15.16
C ARG A 84 -6.38 1.54 -16.37
N ASN A 85 -6.53 0.34 -16.92
CA ASN A 85 -7.37 0.11 -18.10
C ASN A 85 -8.87 0.19 -17.76
N PHE A 86 -9.30 -0.35 -16.61
CA PHE A 86 -10.67 -0.18 -16.13
C PHE A 86 -11.01 1.28 -15.86
N THR A 87 -10.11 2.02 -15.19
CA THR A 87 -10.28 3.47 -14.96
C THR A 87 -10.38 4.24 -16.27
N ARG A 88 -9.53 3.91 -17.26
CA ARG A 88 -9.55 4.54 -18.59
C ARG A 88 -10.88 4.33 -19.33
N LEU A 89 -11.52 3.18 -19.15
CA LEU A 89 -12.83 2.86 -19.74
C LEU A 89 -14.02 3.25 -18.86
N GLY A 90 -13.78 3.87 -17.69
CA GLY A 90 -14.85 4.26 -16.77
C GLY A 90 -15.56 3.07 -16.10
N ILE A 91 -14.92 1.90 -16.06
CA ILE A 91 -15.49 0.68 -15.46
C ILE A 91 -15.41 0.77 -13.93
N PRO A 92 -16.53 0.72 -13.19
CA PRO A 92 -16.52 0.70 -11.74
C PRO A 92 -15.96 -0.64 -11.24
N HIS A 93 -14.93 -0.61 -10.41
CA HIS A 93 -14.27 -1.82 -9.91
C HIS A 93 -13.62 -1.60 -8.55
N VAL A 94 -13.33 -2.71 -7.86
CA VAL A 94 -12.59 -2.73 -6.59
C VAL A 94 -11.45 -3.73 -6.70
N VAL A 95 -10.23 -3.32 -6.37
CA VAL A 95 -9.08 -4.20 -6.36
C VAL A 95 -8.90 -4.80 -4.95
N VAL A 96 -9.06 -6.12 -4.83
CA VAL A 96 -8.91 -6.85 -3.56
C VAL A 96 -7.49 -7.42 -3.45
N GLY A 97 -6.86 -7.28 -2.28
CA GLY A 97 -5.53 -7.84 -2.02
C GLY A 97 -4.37 -7.04 -2.62
N TYR A 98 -4.63 -5.91 -3.29
CA TYR A 98 -3.61 -4.95 -3.67
C TYR A 98 -3.40 -3.93 -2.55
N THR A 99 -2.18 -3.79 -2.04
CA THR A 99 -1.90 -2.80 -0.99
C THR A 99 -1.86 -1.36 -1.52
N GLY A 100 -2.14 -1.11 -2.80
CA GLY A 100 -2.28 0.25 -3.34
C GLY A 100 -1.00 1.09 -3.25
N LEU A 101 -1.17 2.39 -3.49
CA LEU A 101 -0.16 3.40 -3.21
C LEU A 101 0.22 3.43 -1.71
N LEU A 102 -0.78 3.35 -0.83
CA LEU A 102 -0.63 3.45 0.63
C LEU A 102 0.17 2.30 1.26
N GLY A 103 0.26 1.17 0.56
CA GLY A 103 1.04 0.01 0.98
C GLY A 103 2.55 0.20 0.87
N ARG A 104 2.99 1.06 -0.06
CA ARG A 104 4.41 1.27 -0.38
C ARG A 104 5.15 1.85 0.83
N ALA A 105 6.31 1.29 1.14
CA ALA A 105 7.11 1.72 2.30
C ALA A 105 7.37 3.24 2.31
N ILE A 106 7.71 3.79 1.14
CA ILE A 106 7.94 5.22 0.93
C ILE A 106 6.71 6.06 1.26
N VAL A 107 5.52 5.63 0.82
CA VAL A 107 4.28 6.35 1.07
C VAL A 107 3.93 6.30 2.56
N LYS A 108 4.13 5.15 3.20
CA LYS A 108 3.97 5.03 4.65
C LYS A 108 4.96 5.91 5.42
N ASP A 109 6.18 6.10 4.92
CA ASP A 109 7.17 6.98 5.52
C ASP A 109 6.72 8.45 5.40
N ILE A 110 6.29 8.90 4.22
CA ILE A 110 5.74 10.24 4.00
C ILE A 110 4.55 10.49 4.93
N LEU A 111 3.62 9.53 5.01
CA LEU A 111 2.46 9.62 5.90
C LEU A 111 2.86 9.70 7.38
N ALA A 112 3.95 9.08 7.79
CA ALA A 112 4.44 9.18 9.16
C ALA A 112 4.90 10.62 9.50
N TYR A 113 5.60 11.29 8.58
CA TYR A 113 5.97 12.71 8.78
C TYR A 113 4.74 13.61 8.88
N LEU A 114 3.77 13.43 7.98
CA LEU A 114 2.55 14.24 7.96
C LEU A 114 1.68 13.98 9.20
N ARG A 115 1.49 12.71 9.58
CA ARG A 115 0.74 12.34 10.78
C ARG A 115 1.37 12.92 12.04
N PHE A 116 2.69 12.85 12.17
CA PHE A 116 3.38 13.41 13.33
C PHE A 116 3.31 14.95 13.35
N ALA A 117 3.32 15.60 12.18
CA ALA A 117 3.15 17.05 12.09
C ALA A 117 1.77 17.50 12.59
N VAL A 118 0.71 16.73 12.31
CA VAL A 118 -0.65 17.03 12.77
C VAL A 118 -0.86 16.61 14.22
N ASN A 119 -0.36 15.43 14.60
CA ASN A 119 -0.48 14.86 15.94
C ASN A 119 0.91 14.55 16.53
N PRO A 120 1.48 15.47 17.34
CA PRO A 120 2.76 15.27 18.01
C PRO A 120 2.76 14.18 19.10
N GLU A 121 1.62 13.56 19.41
CA GLU A 121 1.48 12.44 20.36
C GLU A 121 1.44 11.06 19.66
N ASP A 122 1.49 11.03 18.32
CA ASP A 122 1.44 9.77 17.56
C ASP A 122 2.79 9.03 17.61
N VAL A 123 2.90 8.09 18.57
CA VAL A 123 4.08 7.23 18.76
C VAL A 123 4.42 6.48 17.48
N THR A 124 3.41 5.90 16.81
CA THR A 124 3.63 5.05 15.63
C THR A 124 4.17 5.85 14.45
N ALA A 125 3.68 7.09 14.27
CA ALA A 125 4.19 8.01 13.27
C ALA A 125 5.60 8.48 13.61
N LEU A 126 5.88 8.82 14.88
CA LEU A 126 7.22 9.21 15.32
C LEU A 126 8.25 8.10 15.08
N GLU A 127 7.93 6.87 15.51
CA GLU A 127 8.82 5.73 15.37
C GLU A 127 9.18 5.48 13.91
N ARG A 128 8.19 5.49 13.03
CA ARG A 128 8.41 5.29 11.60
C ARG A 128 9.19 6.45 10.98
N ALA A 129 8.84 7.71 11.27
CA ALA A 129 9.52 8.86 10.69
C ALA A 129 11.00 8.97 11.13
N LEU A 130 11.35 8.56 12.35
CA LEU A 130 12.73 8.57 12.83
C LEU A 130 13.55 7.36 12.35
N THR A 131 12.92 6.18 12.24
CA THR A 131 13.59 4.95 11.79
C THR A 131 13.63 4.78 10.28
N ALA A 132 12.92 5.62 9.52
CA ALA A 132 12.98 5.64 8.07
C ALA A 132 14.45 5.66 7.61
N GLU A 133 14.85 4.61 6.88
CA GLU A 133 16.24 4.32 6.50
C GLU A 133 16.92 5.50 5.78
N ARG A 134 16.12 6.35 5.15
CA ARG A 134 16.55 7.37 4.20
C ARG A 134 16.35 8.81 4.69
N GLY A 135 15.75 9.00 5.88
CA GLY A 135 15.47 10.33 6.45
C GLY A 135 16.39 10.73 7.60
N ASN A 136 16.54 9.84 8.58
CA ASN A 136 17.24 10.16 9.84
C ASN A 136 18.21 9.06 10.30
N GLY A 137 17.99 7.79 9.91
CA GLY A 137 18.88 6.68 10.26
C GLY A 137 19.04 6.47 11.77
N ILE A 138 18.00 6.81 12.56
CA ILE A 138 18.04 6.70 14.01
C ILE A 138 17.61 5.29 14.41
N GLY A 139 18.48 4.59 15.15
CA GLY A 139 18.18 3.23 15.61
C GLY A 139 17.02 3.16 16.60
N LYS A 140 16.28 2.04 16.58
CA LYS A 140 15.10 1.79 17.45
C LYS A 140 15.35 2.09 18.94
N LYS A 141 16.51 1.69 19.48
CA LYS A 141 16.90 1.95 20.88
C LYS A 141 16.93 3.43 21.26
N THR A 142 17.26 4.31 20.31
CA THR A 142 17.25 5.76 20.54
C THR A 142 15.82 6.29 20.57
N VAL A 143 14.97 5.79 19.68
CA VAL A 143 13.56 6.17 19.62
C VAL A 143 12.82 5.72 20.88
N GLU A 144 13.00 4.48 21.34
CA GLU A 144 12.41 3.98 22.59
C GLU A 144 12.75 4.89 23.79
N LYS A 145 13.97 5.45 23.82
CA LYS A 145 14.38 6.37 24.88
C LYS A 145 13.68 7.72 24.76
N ILE A 146 13.52 8.25 23.54
CA ILE A 146 12.74 9.47 23.31
C ILE A 146 11.29 9.28 23.78
N VAL A 147 10.70 8.12 23.46
CA VAL A 147 9.33 7.78 23.87
C VAL A 147 9.21 7.73 25.39
N ARG A 148 10.18 7.10 26.08
CA ARG A 148 10.23 7.08 27.55
C ARG A 148 10.40 8.46 28.17
N LEU A 149 11.23 9.32 27.57
CA LEU A 149 11.47 10.68 28.07
C LEU A 149 10.23 11.56 27.98
N ALA A 150 9.40 11.38 26.95
CA ALA A 150 8.16 12.13 26.83
C ALA A 150 7.10 11.73 27.88
N GLY A 151 7.22 10.56 28.50
CA GLY A 151 6.36 10.14 29.62
C GLY A 151 4.86 10.10 29.29
N GLY A 152 4.50 9.91 28.00
CA GLY A 152 3.12 9.94 27.53
C GLY A 152 2.58 11.33 27.18
N GLY A 153 3.39 12.38 27.30
CA GLY A 153 3.07 13.72 26.78
C GLY A 153 3.53 13.93 25.33
N PRO A 154 3.25 15.12 24.76
CA PRO A 154 3.69 15.50 23.41
C PRO A 154 5.19 15.29 23.17
N PHE A 155 5.53 14.55 22.12
CA PHE A 155 6.92 14.22 21.80
C PHE A 155 7.73 15.41 21.29
N ASP A 156 7.08 16.46 20.80
CA ASP A 156 7.73 17.68 20.32
C ASP A 156 8.53 18.38 21.44
N ARG A 157 8.00 18.42 22.66
CA ARG A 157 8.69 18.96 23.84
C ARG A 157 9.91 18.12 24.20
N ALA A 158 9.76 16.80 24.24
CA ALA A 158 10.87 15.89 24.52
C ALA A 158 11.99 16.01 23.47
N LEU A 159 11.61 16.09 22.19
CA LEU A 159 12.57 16.26 21.10
C LEU A 159 13.32 17.60 21.18
N ARG A 160 12.65 18.71 21.54
CA ARG A 160 13.30 20.01 21.75
C ARG A 160 14.26 19.99 22.92
N ALA A 161 13.83 19.50 24.08
CA ALA A 161 14.68 19.38 25.27
C ALA A 161 15.97 18.57 24.99
N ILE A 162 15.86 17.53 24.16
CA ILE A 162 17.00 16.71 23.72
C ILE A 162 17.95 17.47 22.78
N CYS A 163 17.43 18.35 21.92
CA CYS A 163 18.23 19.15 20.99
C CYS A 163 18.92 20.32 21.70
N ASP A 164 18.19 21.02 22.57
CA ASP A 164 18.65 22.19 23.33
C ASP A 164 19.69 21.81 24.39
N GLY A 165 19.88 20.51 24.64
CA GLY A 165 20.90 19.99 25.53
C GLY A 165 20.57 20.24 26.98
N ASP A 166 19.29 20.21 27.34
CA ASP A 166 18.84 20.41 28.71
C ASP A 166 19.21 19.17 29.55
N ILE A 167 20.32 19.28 30.29
CA ILE A 167 20.99 18.17 30.97
C ILE A 167 20.15 17.65 32.16
N GLU A 168 19.24 18.46 32.70
CA GLU A 168 18.40 18.08 33.86
C GLU A 168 17.25 17.14 33.50
N ALA A 169 16.73 17.21 32.26
CA ALA A 169 15.63 16.36 31.81
C ALA A 169 16.08 14.93 31.40
N VAL A 170 17.39 14.69 31.27
CA VAL A 170 17.89 13.46 30.64
C VAL A 170 19.04 12.81 31.43
N PRO A 171 18.74 11.98 32.44
CA PRO A 171 19.78 11.32 33.21
C PRO A 171 20.54 10.31 32.31
N LYS A 172 21.81 10.61 32.02
CA LYS A 172 22.78 9.74 31.31
C LYS A 172 22.52 9.44 29.82
N PHE A 173 21.79 10.28 29.09
CA PHE A 173 21.63 10.11 27.64
C PHE A 173 22.49 11.09 26.85
N ARG A 174 23.68 10.66 26.41
CA ARG A 174 24.45 11.41 25.41
C ARG A 174 24.06 10.91 24.02
N LEU A 175 23.38 11.75 23.26
CA LEU A 175 23.26 11.54 21.82
C LEU A 175 24.60 11.78 21.13
N THR A 176 24.88 11.00 20.09
CA THR A 176 25.99 11.33 19.21
C THR A 176 25.67 12.61 18.44
N PRO A 177 26.68 13.44 18.08
CA PRO A 177 26.46 14.67 17.31
C PRO A 177 25.64 14.45 16.03
N LYS A 178 25.85 13.31 15.37
CA LYS A 178 25.10 12.91 14.17
C LYS A 178 23.61 12.72 14.41
N VAL A 179 23.24 12.09 15.54
CA VAL A 179 21.83 11.87 15.89
C VAL A 179 21.16 13.18 16.29
N ARG A 180 21.86 14.04 17.04
CA ARG A 180 21.36 15.39 17.36
C ARG A 180 21.08 16.19 16.09
N ALA A 181 22.03 16.25 15.15
CA ALA A 181 21.84 16.95 13.89
C ALA A 181 20.66 16.39 13.06
N SER A 182 20.44 15.07 13.09
CA SER A 182 19.28 14.46 12.41
C SER A 182 17.96 14.84 13.08
N LEU A 183 17.89 14.85 14.42
CA LEU A 183 16.70 15.29 15.16
C LEU A 183 16.39 16.78 14.92
N GLU A 184 17.41 17.63 14.88
CA GLU A 184 17.24 19.05 14.55
C GLU A 184 16.70 19.25 13.13
N LYS A 185 17.22 18.49 12.16
CA LYS A 185 16.71 18.51 10.77
C LYS A 185 15.26 18.05 10.73
N PHE A 186 14.91 16.98 11.44
CA PHE A 186 13.56 16.47 11.55
C PHE A 186 12.60 17.51 12.15
N LEU A 187 12.96 18.13 13.28
CA LEU A 187 12.14 19.16 13.93
C LEU A 187 11.93 20.38 13.05
N LYS A 188 12.98 20.85 12.36
CA LYS A 188 12.87 21.95 11.39
C LYS A 188 11.87 21.62 10.29
N LEU A 189 11.95 20.42 9.71
CA LEU A 189 11.04 19.98 8.68
C LEU A 189 9.59 19.89 9.19
N ILE A 190 9.35 19.32 10.36
CA ILE A 190 8.01 19.23 10.96
C ILE A 190 7.41 20.62 11.22
N ASN A 191 8.20 21.56 11.71
CA ASN A 191 7.72 22.94 11.93
C ASN A 191 7.34 23.63 10.61
N VAL A 192 8.09 23.40 9.53
CA VAL A 192 7.74 23.94 8.20
C VAL A 192 6.45 23.31 7.69
N ILE A 193 6.32 21.98 7.73
CA ILE A 193 5.14 21.24 7.27
C ILE A 193 3.86 21.73 7.94
N LYS A 194 3.90 22.01 9.25
CA LYS A 194 2.76 22.53 10.02
C LYS A 194 2.21 23.86 9.50
N THR A 195 3.02 24.64 8.80
CA THR A 195 2.65 25.97 8.30
C THR A 195 2.18 25.98 6.85
N LEU A 196 2.33 24.85 6.14
CA LEU A 196 2.03 24.72 4.72
C LEU A 196 0.61 24.16 4.49
N PRO A 197 -0.04 24.51 3.37
CA PRO A 197 -1.26 23.83 2.96
C PRO A 197 -0.96 22.35 2.62
N PRO A 198 -1.97 21.45 2.68
CA PRO A 198 -1.75 20.01 2.53
C PRO A 198 -1.00 19.59 1.26
N SER A 199 -1.24 20.24 0.12
CA SER A 199 -0.54 19.95 -1.15
C SER A 199 0.97 20.20 -1.04
N ASP A 200 1.33 21.32 -0.43
CA ASP A 200 2.72 21.79 -0.38
C ASP A 200 3.48 21.07 0.72
N ALA A 201 2.78 20.72 1.81
CA ALA A 201 3.29 19.84 2.87
C ALA A 201 3.71 18.47 2.32
N VAL A 202 2.88 17.85 1.48
CA VAL A 202 3.21 16.57 0.84
C VAL A 202 4.44 16.73 -0.06
N SER A 203 4.45 17.73 -0.94
CA SER A 203 5.58 18.01 -1.85
C SER A 203 6.89 18.23 -1.08
N MET A 204 6.84 19.02 0.00
CA MET A 204 7.98 19.30 0.87
C MET A 204 8.52 18.04 1.55
N VAL A 205 7.65 17.15 2.04
CA VAL A 205 8.07 15.87 2.63
C VAL A 205 8.70 14.98 1.57
N VAL A 206 8.08 14.85 0.40
CA VAL A 206 8.62 14.06 -0.72
C VAL A 206 10.02 14.57 -1.10
N ASP A 207 10.18 15.89 -1.22
CA ASP A 207 11.45 16.54 -1.55
C ASP A 207 12.49 16.42 -0.43
N SER A 208 12.08 16.45 0.83
CA SER A 208 13.01 16.39 1.97
C SER A 208 13.42 14.96 2.30
N VAL A 209 12.53 14.02 2.06
CA VAL A 209 12.78 12.58 2.16
C VAL A 209 13.59 12.09 0.96
N LYS A 210 13.72 12.89 -0.13
CA LYS A 210 14.46 12.64 -1.40
C LYS A 210 15.39 11.43 -1.34
N LEU A 211 14.70 10.32 -1.47
CA LEU A 211 15.13 9.11 -2.10
C LEU A 211 15.69 9.57 -3.44
N LYS A 212 16.94 9.22 -3.74
CA LYS A 212 17.34 9.05 -5.12
C LYS A 212 16.38 8.03 -5.73
N VAL A 213 15.26 8.50 -6.29
CA VAL A 213 14.44 7.71 -7.20
C VAL A 213 15.08 7.97 -8.54
N GLU A 214 16.06 7.13 -8.89
CA GLU A 214 16.21 6.80 -10.30
C GLU A 214 14.87 6.15 -10.67
N LEU A 215 14.08 6.88 -11.45
CA LEU A 215 12.98 6.31 -12.22
C LEU A 215 13.54 5.36 -13.26
#